data_AF-A0A401UPX1-F1
#
_entry.id   AF-A0A401UPX1-F1
#
_cell.length_a   1.000
_cell.length_b   1.000
_cell.length_c   1.000
_cell.angle_alpha   90.00
_cell.angle_beta   90.00
_cell.angle_gamma   90.00
#
_symmetry.space_group_name_H-M   'P 1'
#
loop_
_entity.id
_entity.type
_entity.pdbx_description
1 polymer ?
#
loop_
_entity_poly.entity_id
_entity_poly.type
_entity_poly.pdbx_seq_one_letter_code
_entity_poly.pdbx_strand_id
1 'polypeptide(L)'
;MNFLSEECNSYGKGIQIGEGEFIQSEDNGEVLYCHYKDNEIEECFRKFEVIYKEKRLIKRKIDNKEYTSAYFDYILKVPSENISKSISANYFIL
;
A
#
# COMPACT_ATOMS: atom_id res chain seq x y z
N MET A 1 -2.65 5.96 -3.76
CA MET A 1 -1.84 5.00 -3.00
C MET A 1 -2.27 3.61 -3.40
N ASN A 2 -1.33 2.68 -3.60
CA ASN A 2 -1.62 1.28 -3.93
C ASN A 2 -0.83 0.40 -2.97
N PHE A 3 -1.51 -0.56 -2.34
CA PHE A 3 -0.93 -1.50 -1.39
C PHE A 3 -1.16 -2.93 -1.87
N LEU A 4 -0.23 -3.84 -1.58
CA LEU A 4 -0.44 -5.25 -1.86
C LEU A 4 -1.37 -5.87 -0.81
N SER A 5 -2.29 -6.72 -1.26
CA SER A 5 -3.09 -7.59 -0.41
C SER A 5 -2.36 -8.90 -0.15
N GLU A 6 -2.65 -9.55 0.98
CA GLU A 6 -2.25 -10.95 1.26
C GLU A 6 -2.81 -11.96 0.23
N GLU A 7 -3.84 -11.58 -0.53
CA GLU A 7 -4.38 -12.38 -1.63
C GLU A 7 -3.50 -12.35 -2.90
N CYS A 8 -2.41 -11.57 -2.91
CA CYS A 8 -1.47 -11.55 -4.02
C CYS A 8 -0.60 -12.81 -3.99
N ASN A 9 -0.30 -13.40 -5.16
CA ASN A 9 0.56 -14.58 -5.28
C ASN A 9 1.99 -14.39 -4.77
N SER A 10 2.44 -13.15 -4.49
CA SER A 10 3.74 -12.89 -3.86
C SER A 10 3.72 -13.02 -2.34
N TYR A 11 2.54 -13.09 -1.70
CA TYR A 11 2.41 -13.28 -0.26
C TYR A 11 3.00 -14.62 0.17
N GLY A 12 3.77 -14.62 1.27
CA GLY A 12 4.41 -15.84 1.78
C GLY A 12 5.64 -16.30 0.99
N LYS A 13 6.08 -15.55 -0.04
CA LYS A 13 7.28 -15.89 -0.82
C LYS A 13 8.49 -15.12 -0.34
N GLY A 14 9.66 -15.76 -0.38
CA GLY A 14 10.92 -15.17 0.05
C GLY A 14 11.18 -15.34 1.55
N ILE A 15 12.03 -14.48 2.10
CA ILE A 15 12.39 -14.49 3.52
C ILE A 15 11.43 -13.57 4.26
N GLN A 16 10.64 -14.14 5.18
CA GLN A 16 9.77 -13.35 6.04
C GLN A 16 10.60 -12.59 7.09
N ILE A 17 10.42 -11.28 7.16
CA ILE A 17 11.11 -10.41 8.13
C ILE A 17 10.15 -9.74 9.12
N GLY A 18 8.85 -9.79 8.83
CA GLY A 18 7.77 -9.24 9.65
C GLY A 18 6.43 -9.87 9.27
N GLU A 19 5.37 -9.54 10.00
CA GLU A 19 4.01 -9.96 9.60
C GLU A 19 3.63 -9.27 8.29
N GLY A 20 3.35 -10.05 7.24
CA GLY A 20 3.07 -9.51 5.90
C GLY A 20 4.28 -8.96 5.14
N GLU A 21 5.49 -9.03 5.69
CA GLU A 21 6.70 -8.45 5.09
C GLU A 21 7.70 -9.52 4.65
N PHE A 22 8.08 -9.48 3.37
CA PHE A 22 8.94 -10.49 2.75
C PHE A 22 10.01 -9.87 1.85
N ILE A 23 11.26 -10.31 2.01
CA ILE A 23 12.34 -10.01 1.06
C ILE A 23 12.35 -11.10 -0.02
N GLN A 24 12.23 -10.71 -1.29
CA GLN A 24 12.27 -11.61 -2.44
C GLN A 24 13.45 -11.26 -3.34
N SER A 25 14.19 -12.28 -3.78
CA SER A 25 15.24 -12.12 -4.79
C SER A 25 14.59 -12.09 -6.18
N GLU A 26 14.62 -10.94 -6.81
CA GLU A 26 14.14 -10.71 -8.17
C GLU A 26 15.35 -10.53 -9.11
N ASP A 27 15.13 -10.52 -10.43
CA ASP A 27 16.19 -10.37 -11.43
C ASP A 27 17.07 -9.13 -11.22
N ASN A 28 16.51 -8.08 -10.61
CA ASN A 28 17.18 -6.80 -10.34
C ASN A 28 17.71 -6.65 -8.91
N GLY A 29 17.72 -7.73 -8.11
CA GLY A 29 18.18 -7.73 -6.73
C GLY A 29 17.05 -8.01 -5.73
N GLU A 30 17.33 -7.72 -4.46
CA GLU A 30 16.36 -7.95 -3.38
C GLU A 30 15.31 -6.84 -3.32
N VAL A 31 14.04 -7.26 -3.25
CA VAL A 31 12.88 -6.37 -3.16
C VAL A 31 12.08 -6.71 -1.90
N LEU A 32 11.72 -5.70 -1.13
CA LEU A 32 10.81 -5.84 0.00
C LEU A 32 9.35 -5.74 -0.48
N TYR A 33 8.57 -6.77 -0.20
CA TYR A 33 7.14 -6.83 -0.42
C TYR A 33 6.40 -6.73 0.91
N CYS A 34 5.58 -5.69 1.06
CA CYS A 34 4.70 -5.47 2.21
C CYS A 34 3.25 -5.72 1.80
N HIS A 35 2.64 -6.72 2.43
CA HIS A 35 1.27 -7.16 2.19
C HIS A 35 0.39 -6.87 3.39
N TYR A 36 -0.79 -6.33 3.11
CA TYR A 36 -1.70 -5.83 4.14
C TYR A 36 -3.00 -6.63 4.18
N LYS A 37 -3.63 -6.62 5.35
CA LYS A 37 -4.99 -7.12 5.56
C LYS A 37 -6.03 -6.03 5.27
N ASP A 38 -7.27 -6.43 4.99
CA ASP A 38 -8.39 -5.55 4.56
C ASP A 38 -8.61 -4.30 5.44
N ASN A 39 -8.31 -4.39 6.74
CA ASN A 39 -8.59 -3.34 7.74
C ASN A 39 -7.33 -2.70 8.34
N GLU A 40 -6.15 -3.08 7.87
CA GLU A 40 -4.88 -2.62 8.46
C GLU A 40 -4.49 -1.22 7.97
N ILE A 41 -4.78 -0.93 6.71
CA ILE A 41 -4.30 0.28 6.02
C ILE A 41 -4.99 1.56 6.51
N GLU A 42 -6.28 1.47 6.86
CA GLU A 42 -7.09 2.66 7.15
C GLU A 42 -6.65 3.40 8.41
N GLU A 43 -5.98 2.72 9.35
CA GLU A 43 -5.41 3.37 10.53
C GLU A 43 -4.33 4.39 10.16
N CYS A 44 -3.58 4.15 9.09
CA CYS A 44 -2.58 5.08 8.56
C CYS A 44 -3.21 6.37 8.01
N PHE A 45 -4.50 6.34 7.67
CA PHE A 45 -5.19 7.42 6.97
C PHE A 45 -6.15 8.22 7.82
N ARG A 46 -6.13 8.09 9.15
CA ARG A 46 -7.04 8.81 10.06
C ARG A 46 -7.04 10.34 9.91
N LYS A 47 -6.01 10.92 9.29
CA LYS A 47 -5.90 12.37 9.00
C LYS A 47 -6.27 12.76 7.57
N PHE A 48 -6.69 11.81 6.75
CA PHE A 48 -7.04 12.00 5.34
C PHE A 48 -8.53 11.70 5.13
N GLU A 49 -9.10 12.38 4.14
CA GLU A 49 -10.41 12.03 3.59
C GLU A 49 -10.20 10.95 2.52
N VAL A 50 -10.84 9.77 2.68
CA VAL A 50 -10.81 8.71 1.66
C VAL A 50 -11.86 9.02 0.59
N ILE A 51 -11.40 9.38 -0.61
CA ILE A 51 -12.28 9.71 -1.74
C ILE A 51 -12.68 8.45 -2.53
N TYR A 52 -11.76 7.50 -2.60
CA TYR A 52 -11.96 6.25 -3.31
C TYR A 52 -11.19 5.12 -2.62
N LYS A 53 -11.82 3.96 -2.53
CA LYS A 53 -11.23 2.69 -2.10
C LYS A 53 -11.72 1.59 -3.03
N GLU A 54 -10.80 0.81 -3.56
CA GLU A 54 -11.10 -0.42 -4.32
C GLU A 54 -10.13 -1.52 -3.93
N LYS A 55 -10.64 -2.74 -3.77
CA LYS A 55 -9.80 -3.95 -3.73
C LYS A 55 -9.80 -4.57 -5.11
N ARG A 56 -8.67 -4.51 -5.80
CA ARG A 56 -8.53 -4.93 -7.19
C ARG A 56 -7.75 -6.24 -7.29
N LEU A 57 -8.40 -7.26 -7.82
CA LEU A 57 -7.78 -8.56 -8.13
C LEU A 57 -7.60 -8.71 -9.63
N ILE A 58 -6.36 -8.94 -10.05
CA ILE A 58 -5.97 -9.14 -11.44
C ILE A 58 -5.45 -10.56 -11.59
N LYS A 59 -6.18 -11.37 -12.35
CA LYS A 59 -5.75 -12.73 -12.69
C LYS A 59 -5.20 -12.75 -14.11
N ARG A 60 -4.02 -13.34 -14.29
CA ARG A 60 -3.33 -13.47 -15.58
C ARG A 60 -2.75 -14.87 -15.72
N LYS A 61 -2.74 -15.40 -16.94
CA LYS A 61 -2.13 -16.69 -17.27
C LYS A 61 -0.84 -16.45 -18.04
N ILE A 62 0.29 -16.89 -17.50
CA ILE A 62 1.62 -16.79 -18.10
C ILE A 62 2.23 -18.19 -18.05
N ASP A 63 2.69 -18.72 -19.19
CA ASP A 63 3.27 -20.08 -19.30
C ASP A 63 2.41 -21.18 -18.64
N ASN A 64 1.11 -21.13 -18.90
CA ASN A 64 0.09 -22.01 -18.32
C ASN A 64 -0.06 -21.96 -16.79
N LYS A 65 0.63 -21.05 -16.09
CA LYS A 65 0.44 -20.79 -14.67
C LYS A 65 -0.46 -19.57 -14.48
N GLU A 66 -1.38 -19.66 -13.53
CA GLU A 66 -2.20 -18.53 -13.11
C GLU A 66 -1.48 -17.71 -12.03
N TYR A 67 -1.48 -16.40 -12.21
CA TYR A 67 -0.93 -15.44 -11.27
C TYR A 67 -2.02 -14.45 -10.89
N THR A 68 -2.23 -14.26 -9.60
CA THR A 68 -3.09 -13.22 -9.02
C THR A 68 -2.23 -12.11 -8.47
N SER A 69 -2.49 -10.90 -8.92
CA SER A 69 -2.03 -9.68 -8.25
C SER A 69 -3.23 -9.04 -7.58
N ALA A 70 -3.13 -8.80 -6.28
CA ALA A 70 -4.21 -8.26 -5.48
C ALA A 70 -3.73 -6.98 -4.80
N TYR A 71 -4.51 -5.91 -4.96
CA TYR A 71 -4.15 -4.59 -4.47
C TYR A 71 -5.32 -3.93 -3.73
N PHE A 72 -4.98 -3.05 -2.79
CA PHE A 72 -5.88 -2.01 -2.30
C PHE A 72 -5.50 -0.68 -2.91
N ASP A 73 -6.39 -0.11 -3.71
CA ASP A 73 -6.24 1.18 -4.36
C ASP A 73 -7.01 2.24 -3.57
N TYR A 74 -6.31 3.30 -3.19
CA TYR A 74 -6.87 4.43 -2.46
C TYR A 74 -6.57 5.76 -3.16
N ILE A 75 -7.60 6.59 -3.30
CA ILE A 75 -7.44 8.02 -3.59
C ILE A 75 -7.78 8.77 -2.30
N LEU A 76 -6.81 9.53 -1.81
CA LEU A 76 -6.89 10.28 -0.55
C LEU A 76 -6.85 11.77 -0.83
N LYS A 77 -7.54 12.54 0.00
CA LYS A 77 -7.50 14.00 0.00
C LYS A 77 -7.05 14.50 1.36
N VAL A 78 -6.19 15.50 1.35
CA VAL A 78 -5.80 16.22 2.58
C VAL A 78 -6.96 17.15 2.96
N PRO A 79 -7.51 17.05 4.18
CA PRO A 79 -8.57 17.96 4.63
C PRO A 79 -8.09 19.41 4.60
N SER A 80 -8.95 20.32 4.14
CA SER A 80 -8.65 21.75 4.00
C SER A 80 -8.16 22.39 5.32
N GLU A 81 -8.68 21.91 6.44
CA GLU A 81 -8.32 22.37 7.79
C GLU A 81 -6.89 22.01 8.22
N ASN A 82 -6.30 20.97 7.61
CA ASN A 82 -4.91 20.59 7.87
C ASN A 82 -3.92 21.38 7.02
N ILE A 83 -4.38 21.99 5.91
CA ILE A 83 -3.56 22.85 5.05
C ILE A 83 -3.37 24.24 5.69
N SER A 84 -4.40 24.78 6.36
CA SER A 84 -4.28 26.09 7.03
C SER A 84 -3.29 26.09 8.20
N LYS A 85 -3.16 24.97 8.92
CA LYS A 85 -2.20 24.81 10.03
C LYS A 85 -0.74 24.67 9.58
N SER A 86 -0.46 24.13 8.39
CA SER A 86 0.91 24.03 7.88
C SER A 86 1.42 25.38 7.36
N ILE A 87 0.53 26.21 6.83
CA ILE A 87 0.87 27.56 6.38
C ILE A 87 1.18 28.48 7.57
N SER A 88 0.41 28.39 8.67
CA SER A 88 0.67 29.23 9.85
C SER A 88 1.95 28.88 10.61
N ALA A 89 2.43 27.64 10.54
CA ALA A 89 3.68 27.21 11.17
C ALA A 89 4.95 27.74 10.49
N ASN A 90 4.86 28.16 9.22
CA ASN A 90 6.01 28.69 8.46
C ASN A 90 6.19 30.22 8.57
N TYR A 91 5.34 30.93 9.31
CA TYR A 91 5.44 32.39 9.51
C TYR A 91 5.95 32.81 10.90
N PHE A 92 6.36 31.86 11.76
CA PHE A 92 6.94 32.13 13.08
C PHE A 92 8.39 31.64 13.17
N ILE A 93 9.25 32.15 12.28
CA ILE A 93 10.69 32.26 12.54
C ILE A 93 11.02 33.75 12.37
N LEU A 94 10.99 34.47 13.48
CA LEU A 94 11.56 35.81 13.66
C LEU A 94 12.57 35.73 14.80
#